data_AF-M0LIZ3-F1
#
_entry.id   AF-M0LIZ3-F1
#
_cell.length_a   1.000
_cell.length_b   1.000
_cell.length_c   1.000
_cell.angle_alpha   90.00
_cell.angle_beta   90.00
_cell.angle_gamma   90.00
#
_symmetry.space_group_name_H-M   'P 1'
#
loop_
_entity.id
_entity.type
_entity.pdbx_description
1 polymer ?
#
loop_
_entity_poly.entity_id
_entity_poly.type
_entity_poly.pdbx_seq_one_letter_code
_entity_poly.pdbx_strand_id
1 'polypeptide(L)'
;MAALPIRTLHVLAMAALVGGTTVLWYSYRNGAIATLAPARQFEWLFWAGVGVLVFTGIGNLGALGPPGPGTDWGQTLLAKLAGVVGLIGGSVIRTLLLVRASDRENRFDNLSPALRRTLSRAYGATAAVMLGIVVLAEVLAHG
;
A
#
# COMPACT_ATOMS: atom_id res chain seq x y z
N MET A 1 5.31 -5.22 -27.88
CA MET A 1 6.11 -4.07 -27.40
C MET A 1 5.56 -3.40 -26.13
N ALA A 2 4.26 -3.54 -25.78
CA ALA A 2 3.68 -2.91 -24.57
C ALA A 2 4.02 -3.59 -23.22
N ALA A 3 4.57 -4.81 -23.21
CA ALA A 3 4.80 -5.57 -21.98
C ALA A 3 5.87 -4.97 -21.04
N LEU A 4 6.96 -4.44 -21.61
CA LEU A 4 8.07 -3.82 -20.86
C LEU A 4 7.64 -2.54 -20.12
N PRO A 5 6.95 -1.58 -20.77
CA PRO A 5 6.43 -0.39 -20.10
C PRO A 5 5.45 -0.71 -18.96
N ILE A 6 4.52 -1.65 -19.17
CA ILE A 6 3.53 -2.06 -18.16
C ILE A 6 4.22 -2.66 -16.93
N ARG A 7 5.19 -3.56 -17.15
CA ARG A 7 5.97 -4.16 -16.07
C ARG A 7 6.80 -3.12 -15.31
N THR A 8 7.43 -2.20 -16.04
CA THR A 8 8.23 -1.12 -15.43
C THR A 8 7.35 -0.22 -14.57
N LEU A 9 6.19 0.18 -15.10
CA LEU A 9 5.20 0.98 -14.38
C LEU A 9 4.72 0.26 -13.11
N HIS A 10 4.43 -1.04 -13.19
CA HIS A 10 4.02 -1.85 -12.04
C HIS A 10 5.10 -1.84 -10.94
N VAL A 11 6.36 -2.06 -11.29
CA VAL A 11 7.48 -2.08 -10.34
C VAL A 11 7.71 -0.68 -9.73
N LEU A 12 7.66 0.37 -10.54
CA LEU A 12 7.80 1.75 -10.07
C LEU A 12 6.68 2.13 -9.10
N ALA A 13 5.43 1.77 -9.41
CA ALA A 13 4.31 1.97 -8.51
C ALA A 13 4.53 1.22 -7.18
N MET A 14 4.94 -0.04 -7.24
CA MET A 14 5.22 -0.82 -6.03
C MET A 14 6.33 -0.19 -5.18
N ALA A 15 7.44 0.21 -5.80
CA ALA A 15 8.57 0.85 -5.13
C ALA A 15 8.16 2.17 -4.48
N ALA A 16 7.39 3.02 -5.18
CA ALA A 16 6.92 4.29 -4.66
C ALA A 16 5.99 4.10 -3.45
N LEU A 17 5.06 3.13 -3.52
CA LEU A 17 4.13 2.86 -2.42
C LEU A 17 4.83 2.28 -1.20
N VAL A 18 5.66 1.25 -1.37
CA VAL A 18 6.44 0.62 -0.29
C VAL A 18 7.39 1.63 0.33
N GLY A 19 8.13 2.38 -0.48
CA GLY A 19 9.05 3.41 -0.03
C GLY A 19 8.33 4.52 0.74
N GLY A 20 7.28 5.09 0.17
CA GLY A 20 6.56 6.21 0.78
C GLY A 20 5.88 5.83 2.10
N THR A 21 5.25 4.64 2.19
CA THR A 21 4.66 4.20 3.45
C THR A 21 5.71 3.89 4.51
N THR A 22 6.88 3.37 4.12
CA THR A 22 8.01 3.11 5.03
C THR A 22 8.60 4.42 5.56
N VAL A 23 8.82 5.40 4.68
CA VAL A 23 9.30 6.73 5.06
C VAL A 23 8.35 7.42 6.03
N LEU A 24 7.04 7.40 5.75
CA LEU A 24 6.04 7.99 6.66
C LEU A 24 5.98 7.27 8.00
N TRP A 25 6.01 5.94 8.01
CA TRP A 25 6.06 5.15 9.23
C TRP A 25 7.25 5.57 10.10
N TYR A 26 8.45 5.59 9.52
CA TYR A 26 9.68 5.92 10.22
C TYR A 26 9.68 7.38 10.70
N SER A 27 9.25 8.31 9.85
CA SER A 27 9.22 9.75 10.17
C SER A 27 8.22 10.11 11.26
N TYR A 28 7.04 9.47 11.30
CA TYR A 28 6.11 9.63 12.42
C TYR A 28 6.59 8.90 13.68
N ARG A 29 7.29 7.76 13.53
CA ARG A 29 7.83 6.99 14.66
C ARG A 29 8.90 7.76 15.42
N ASN A 30 9.86 8.36 14.71
CA ASN A 30 10.96 9.12 15.31
C ASN A 30 10.61 10.59 15.58
N GLY A 31 9.45 11.06 15.11
CA GLY A 31 9.00 12.44 15.30
C GLY A 31 9.67 13.45 14.37
N ALA A 32 10.32 13.02 13.29
CA ALA A 32 10.91 13.89 12.27
C ALA A 32 9.86 14.74 11.55
N ILE A 33 8.61 14.27 11.49
CA ILE A 33 7.46 15.06 11.03
C ILE A 33 6.40 15.17 12.14
N ALA A 34 5.86 16.37 12.28
CA ALA A 34 4.89 16.72 13.33
C ALA A 34 3.54 17.22 12.78
N THR A 35 3.34 17.19 11.46
CA THR A 35 2.14 17.68 10.76
C THR A 35 1.50 16.58 9.91
N LEU A 36 0.24 16.77 9.49
CA LEU A 36 -0.44 15.84 8.56
C LEU A 36 -0.13 16.10 7.08
N ALA A 37 0.54 17.19 6.72
CA ALA A 37 0.74 17.58 5.33
C ALA A 37 1.43 16.49 4.47
N PRO A 38 2.52 15.84 4.91
CA PRO A 38 3.15 14.76 4.14
C PRO A 38 2.24 13.54 3.96
N ALA A 39 1.49 13.16 5.01
CA ALA A 39 0.51 12.08 4.94
C ALA A 39 -0.60 12.38 3.93
N ARG A 40 -1.14 13.61 3.93
CA ARG A 40 -2.21 14.03 3.02
C ARG A 40 -1.77 13.99 1.55
N GLN A 41 -0.55 14.44 1.26
CA GLN A 41 0.01 14.36 -0.08
C GLN A 41 0.23 12.91 -0.50
N PHE A 42 0.75 12.09 0.42
CA PHE A 42 0.97 10.68 0.13
C PHE A 42 -0.32 9.90 -0.13
N GLU A 43 -1.45 10.21 0.50
CA GLU A 43 -2.71 9.51 0.21
C GLU A 43 -3.11 9.63 -1.27
N TRP A 44 -2.89 10.78 -1.91
CA TRP A 44 -3.14 10.93 -3.35
C TRP A 44 -2.25 10.01 -4.19
N LEU A 45 -0.95 10.01 -3.90
CA LEU A 45 0.00 9.11 -4.55
C LEU A 45 -0.35 7.64 -4.28
N PHE A 46 -0.80 7.34 -3.07
CA PHE A 46 -1.17 6.00 -2.64
C PHE A 46 -2.33 5.46 -3.47
N TRP A 47 -3.43 6.21 -3.56
CA TRP A 47 -4.61 5.78 -4.31
C TRP A 47 -4.34 5.70 -5.82
N ALA A 48 -3.58 6.66 -6.37
CA ALA A 48 -3.16 6.60 -7.76
C ALA A 48 -2.28 5.36 -8.03
N GLY A 49 -1.30 5.09 -7.17
CA GLY A 49 -0.42 3.93 -7.28
C GLY A 49 -1.16 2.60 -7.13
N VAL A 50 -2.11 2.51 -6.20
CA VAL A 50 -2.99 1.33 -6.06
C VAL A 50 -3.78 1.10 -7.34
N GLY A 51 -4.36 2.15 -7.93
CA GLY A 51 -5.07 2.06 -9.21
C GLY A 51 -4.17 1.50 -10.31
N VAL A 52 -2.93 2.01 -10.42
CA VAL A 52 -1.92 1.49 -11.36
C VAL A 52 -1.61 0.02 -11.10
N LEU A 53 -1.36 -0.39 -9.85
CA LEU A 53 -1.04 -1.77 -9.50
C LEU A 53 -2.18 -2.73 -9.80
N VAL A 54 -3.43 -2.34 -9.53
CA VAL A 54 -4.61 -3.14 -9.83
C VAL A 54 -4.78 -3.28 -11.34
N PHE A 55 -4.71 -2.17 -12.09
CA PHE A 55 -4.87 -2.19 -13.55
C PHE A 55 -3.81 -3.07 -14.23
N THR A 56 -2.54 -2.86 -13.88
CA THR A 56 -1.43 -3.65 -14.41
C THR A 56 -1.45 -5.10 -13.91
N GLY A 57 -1.91 -5.34 -12.68
CA GLY A 57 -2.08 -6.68 -12.10
C GLY A 57 -3.17 -7.51 -12.80
N ILE A 58 -4.34 -6.92 -13.08
CA ILE A 58 -5.42 -7.59 -13.83
C ILE A 58 -4.95 -7.94 -15.24
N GLY A 59 -4.24 -7.02 -15.91
CA GLY A 59 -3.65 -7.28 -17.23
C GLY A 59 -2.71 -8.49 -17.23
N ASN A 60 -1.89 -8.64 -16.19
CA ASN A 60 -1.00 -9.79 -16.03
C ASN A 60 -1.77 -11.10 -15.79
N LEU A 61 -2.85 -11.08 -15.01
CA LEU A 61 -3.69 -12.26 -14.78
C LEU A 61 -4.43 -12.71 -16.05
N GLY A 62 -4.95 -11.76 -16.82
CA GLY A 62 -5.61 -12.05 -18.10
C GLY A 62 -4.67 -12.65 -19.14
N ALA A 63 -3.38 -12.33 -19.09
CA ALA A 63 -2.37 -12.88 -20.00
C ALA A 63 -1.88 -14.28 -19.60
N LEU A 64 -1.88 -14.62 -18.31
CA LEU A 64 -1.39 -15.91 -17.80
C LEU A 64 -2.46 -17.02 -17.81
N GLY A 65 -3.75 -16.67 -17.89
CA GLY A 65 -4.89 -17.60 -17.83
C GLY A 65 -5.17 -18.07 -16.39
N PRO A 66 -6.43 -18.14 -15.93
CA PRO A 66 -6.73 -18.40 -14.52
C PRO A 66 -6.30 -19.83 -14.09
N PRO A 67 -5.67 -19.98 -12.90
CA PRO A 67 -5.39 -21.30 -12.32
C PRO A 67 -6.67 -22.08 -12.10
N GLY A 68 -6.60 -23.41 -12.22
CA GLY A 68 -7.62 -24.25 -11.60
C GLY A 68 -7.66 -24.02 -10.08
N PRO A 69 -8.85 -23.90 -9.45
CA PRO A 69 -9.00 -23.52 -8.03
C PRO A 69 -8.40 -24.53 -7.02
N GLY A 70 -8.01 -25.73 -7.47
CA GLY A 70 -7.36 -26.76 -6.66
C GLY A 70 -5.84 -26.83 -6.78
N THR A 71 -5.19 -25.88 -7.47
CA THR A 71 -3.73 -25.87 -7.65
C THR A 71 -3.02 -25.03 -6.60
N ASP A 72 -1.79 -25.39 -6.23
CA ASP A 72 -0.95 -24.59 -5.31
C ASP A 72 -0.77 -23.15 -5.83
N TRP A 73 -0.64 -23.01 -7.15
CA TRP A 73 -0.62 -21.72 -7.85
C TRP A 73 -1.90 -20.90 -7.62
N GLY A 74 -3.07 -21.55 -7.67
CA GLY A 74 -4.36 -20.92 -7.38
C GLY A 74 -4.51 -20.47 -5.93
N GLN A 75 -4.01 -21.26 -4.98
CA GLN A 75 -4.03 -20.92 -3.56
C GLN A 75 -3.15 -19.70 -3.24
N THR A 76 -1.93 -19.65 -3.79
CA THR A 76 -1.04 -18.49 -3.58
C THR A 76 -1.55 -17.24 -4.29
N LEU A 77 -2.19 -17.36 -5.46
CA LEU A 77 -2.88 -16.25 -6.10
C LEU A 77 -4.03 -15.73 -5.24
N LEU A 78 -4.86 -16.63 -4.70
CA LEU A 78 -5.96 -16.27 -3.81
C LEU A 78 -5.45 -15.54 -2.55
N ALA A 79 -4.36 -16.04 -1.94
CA ALA A 79 -3.73 -15.39 -0.80
C ALA A 79 -3.23 -13.97 -1.14
N LYS A 80 -2.61 -13.79 -2.31
CA LYS A 80 -2.18 -12.48 -2.80
C LYS A 80 -3.37 -11.53 -2.99
N LEU A 81 -4.45 -11.99 -3.61
CA LEU A 81 -5.66 -11.20 -3.82
C LEU A 81 -6.34 -10.83 -2.50
N ALA A 82 -6.45 -11.78 -1.56
CA ALA A 82 -6.95 -11.53 -0.21
C ALA A 82 -6.08 -10.47 0.51
N GLY A 83 -4.75 -10.55 0.38
CA GLY A 83 -3.83 -9.55 0.89
C GLY A 83 -4.06 -8.17 0.28
N VAL A 84 -4.28 -8.08 -1.04
CA VAL A 84 -4.60 -6.82 -1.73
C VAL A 84 -5.94 -6.25 -1.26
N VAL A 85 -6.98 -7.08 -1.10
CA VAL A 85 -8.28 -6.65 -0.56
C VAL A 85 -8.14 -6.13 0.87
N GLY A 86 -7.39 -6.85 1.72
CA GLY A 86 -7.08 -6.43 3.08
C GLY A 86 -6.30 -5.11 3.12
N LEU A 87 -5.32 -4.94 2.22
CA LEU A 87 -4.57 -3.69 2.05
C LEU A 87 -5.51 -2.54 1.68
N ILE A 88 -6.40 -2.73 0.71
CA ILE A 88 -7.36 -1.69 0.28
C ILE A 88 -8.29 -1.32 1.44
N GLY A 89 -8.92 -2.31 2.10
CA GLY A 89 -9.81 -2.08 3.24
C GLY A 89 -9.10 -1.36 4.40
N GLY A 90 -7.90 -1.81 4.76
CA GLY A 90 -7.06 -1.14 5.77
C GLY A 90 -6.65 0.27 5.37
N SER A 91 -6.39 0.50 4.08
CA SER A 91 -6.01 1.82 3.56
C SER A 91 -7.19 2.80 3.51
N VAL A 92 -8.42 2.32 3.28
CA VAL A 92 -9.64 3.13 3.47
C VAL A 92 -9.73 3.58 4.93
N ILE A 93 -9.57 2.65 5.88
CA ILE A 93 -9.60 2.99 7.31
C ILE A 93 -8.51 4.03 7.64
N ARG A 94 -7.28 3.83 7.13
CA ARG A 94 -6.18 4.79 7.29
C ARG A 94 -6.54 6.17 6.73
N THR A 95 -7.10 6.23 5.53
CA THR A 95 -7.51 7.49 4.87
C THR A 95 -8.59 8.19 5.71
N LEU A 96 -9.59 7.45 6.21
CA LEU A 96 -10.64 8.00 7.08
C LEU A 96 -10.08 8.52 8.41
N LEU A 97 -9.11 7.81 9.00
CA LEU A 97 -8.40 8.29 10.20
C LEU A 97 -7.66 9.60 9.92
N LEU A 98 -7.02 9.74 8.75
CA LEU A 98 -6.31 10.95 8.35
C LEU A 98 -7.26 12.14 8.11
N VAL A 99 -8.42 11.89 7.48
CA VAL A 99 -9.46 12.92 7.29
C VAL A 99 -9.99 13.40 8.65
N ARG A 100 -10.36 12.48 9.54
CA ARG A 100 -10.81 12.82 10.91
C ARG A 100 -9.74 13.55 11.73
N ALA A 101 -8.47 13.22 11.51
CA ALA A 101 -7.35 13.88 12.14
C ALA A 101 -7.16 15.31 11.61
N SER A 102 -7.33 15.51 10.30
CA SER A 102 -7.24 16.82 9.65
C SER A 102 -8.28 17.80 10.18
N ASP A 103 -9.51 17.33 10.41
CA ASP A 103 -10.58 18.17 10.99
C ASP A 103 -10.23 18.65 12.42
N ARG A 104 -9.42 17.89 13.16
CA ARG A 104 -8.99 18.21 14.53
C ARG A 104 -7.71 19.05 14.58
N GLU A 105 -6.80 18.88 13.62
CA GLU A 105 -5.52 19.61 13.52
C GLU A 105 -5.71 21.10 13.20
N ASN A 106 -6.79 21.48 12.50
CA ASN A 106 -7.14 22.91 12.26
C ASN A 106 -7.28 23.76 13.54
N ARG A 107 -7.16 23.16 14.73
CA ARG A 107 -7.25 23.80 16.04
C ARG A 107 -5.90 23.89 16.79
N PHE A 108 -4.84 23.20 16.34
CA PHE A 108 -3.52 23.17 16.99
C PHE A 108 -2.37 22.96 15.97
N ASP A 109 -1.30 23.76 16.05
CA ASP A 109 -0.15 23.69 15.11
C ASP A 109 0.65 22.37 15.14
N ASN A 110 0.48 21.53 16.17
CA ASN A 110 1.23 20.29 16.34
C ASN A 110 0.33 19.07 16.56
N LEU A 111 0.71 17.95 15.94
CA LEU A 111 0.08 16.66 16.17
C LEU A 111 0.20 16.20 17.62
N SER A 112 -0.91 15.73 18.19
CA SER A 112 -0.88 15.08 19.49
C SER A 112 0.00 13.82 19.47
N PRO A 113 0.74 13.51 20.54
CA PRO A 113 1.60 12.32 20.58
C PRO A 113 0.84 11.01 20.33
N ALA A 114 -0.42 10.93 20.77
CA ALA A 114 -1.30 9.79 20.54
C ALA A 114 -1.63 9.62 19.05
N LEU A 115 -1.99 10.72 18.36
CA LEU A 115 -2.32 10.69 16.94
C LEU A 115 -1.10 10.35 16.08
N ARG A 116 0.07 10.93 16.40
CA ARG A 116 1.34 10.58 15.75
C ARG A 116 1.66 9.09 15.86
N ARG A 117 1.45 8.50 17.05
CA ARG A 117 1.65 7.05 17.26
C ARG A 117 0.66 6.20 16.46
N THR A 118 -0.59 6.62 16.37
CA THR A 118 -1.62 5.96 15.56
C THR A 118 -1.25 6.00 14.07
N LEU A 119 -0.84 7.15 13.54
CA LEU A 119 -0.41 7.29 12.14
C LEU A 119 0.83 6.45 11.84
N SER A 120 1.83 6.48 12.73
CA SER A 120 3.00 5.61 12.61
C SER A 120 2.58 4.14 12.51
N ARG A 121 1.72 3.65 13.42
CA ARG A 121 1.24 2.27 13.37
C ARG A 121 0.47 1.95 12.08
N ALA A 122 -0.37 2.86 11.60
CA ALA A 122 -1.15 2.65 10.38
C ALA A 122 -0.28 2.57 9.12
N TYR A 123 0.69 3.49 8.96
CA TYR A 123 1.64 3.45 7.85
C TYR A 123 2.62 2.26 7.97
N GLY A 124 3.01 1.90 9.20
CA GLY A 124 3.84 0.72 9.45
C GLY A 124 3.12 -0.58 9.12
N ALA A 125 1.84 -0.72 9.50
CA ALA A 125 1.02 -1.86 9.13
C ALA A 125 0.84 -1.95 7.61
N THR A 126 0.59 -0.82 6.94
CA THR A 126 0.54 -0.76 5.47
C THR A 126 1.85 -1.27 4.86
N ALA A 127 3.00 -0.78 5.35
CA ALA A 127 4.32 -1.20 4.87
C ALA A 127 4.52 -2.71 5.00
N ALA A 128 4.21 -3.27 6.18
CA ALA A 128 4.33 -4.70 6.46
C ALA A 128 3.45 -5.54 5.52
N VAL A 129 2.20 -5.13 5.31
CA VAL A 129 1.29 -5.83 4.37
C VAL A 129 1.81 -5.76 2.95
N MET A 130 2.28 -4.60 2.48
CA MET A 130 2.83 -4.47 1.13
C MET A 130 4.08 -5.32 0.93
N LEU A 131 4.99 -5.36 1.91
CA LEU A 131 6.15 -6.25 1.88
C LEU A 131 5.73 -7.72 1.86
N GLY A 132 4.74 -8.10 2.66
CA GLY A 132 4.17 -9.46 2.63
C GLY A 132 3.62 -9.82 1.24
N ILE A 133 2.95 -8.89 0.56
CA ILE A 133 2.46 -9.08 -0.81
C ILE A 133 3.61 -9.23 -1.82
N VAL A 134 4.73 -8.50 -1.64
CA VAL A 134 5.94 -8.67 -2.48
C VAL A 134 6.53 -10.05 -2.27
N VAL A 135 6.74 -10.48 -1.03
CA VAL A 135 7.31 -11.80 -0.71
C VAL A 135 6.42 -12.92 -1.27
N LEU A 136 5.09 -12.81 -1.10
CA LEU A 136 4.14 -13.75 -1.72
C LEU A 136 4.28 -13.79 -3.25
N ALA A 137 4.56 -12.65 -3.89
CA ALA A 137 4.79 -12.60 -5.32
C ALA A 137 6.11 -13.27 -5.75
N GLU A 138 7.16 -13.20 -4.92
CA GLU A 138 8.43 -13.90 -5.17
C GLU A 138 8.27 -15.42 -5.03
N VAL A 139 7.54 -15.88 -4.02
CA VAL A 139 7.20 -17.30 -3.85
C VAL A 139 6.46 -17.82 -5.08
N LEU A 140 5.47 -17.05 -5.57
CA LEU A 140 4.73 -17.40 -6.79
C LEU A 140 5.63 -17.49 -8.04
N ALA A 141 6.75 -16.78 -8.07
CA ALA A 141 7.66 -16.75 -9.21
C ALA A 141 8.69 -17.89 -9.20
N HIS A 142 8.95 -18.52 -8.04
CA HIS A 142 10.00 -19.54 -7.90
C HIS A 142 9.47 -20.94 -7.60
N GLY A 143 8.18 -21.09 -7.25
CA GLY A 143 7.56 -22.38 -6.93
C GLY A 143 7.71 -22.73 -5.47
#